data_AF-A0A286D910-F1
#
_entry.id   AF-A0A286D910-F1
#
_cell.length_a   1.000
_cell.length_b   1.000
_cell.length_c   1.000
_cell.angle_alpha   90.00
_cell.angle_beta   90.00
_cell.angle_gamma   90.00
#
_symmetry.space_group_name_H-M   'P 1'
#
loop_
_entity.id
_entity.type
_entity.pdbx_description
1 polymer ?
#
loop_
_entity_poly.entity_id
_entity_poly.type
_entity_poly.pdbx_seq_one_letter_code
_entity_poly.pdbx_strand_id
1 'polypeptide(L)'
;MPKGELVSKLQALLHSGDLRIAASLPDAAVLARELQDFRVRFTEAGNATFNAREGAHDDLVLALALAVFGLSRPEPVDTVRVEWAR
;
A
#
# COMPACT_ATOMS: atom_id res chain seq x y z
N MET A 1 8.88 -7.91 -7.33
CA MET A 1 8.27 -6.59 -7.63
C MET A 1 9.04 -5.52 -6.86
N PRO A 2 9.50 -4.45 -7.51
CA PRO A 2 10.14 -3.34 -6.80
C PRO A 2 9.12 -2.67 -5.87
N LYS A 3 9.42 -2.54 -4.57
CA LYS A 3 8.53 -1.88 -3.61
C LYS A 3 8.12 -0.46 -4.03
N GLY A 4 8.98 0.24 -4.77
CA GLY A 4 8.71 1.59 -5.26
C GLY A 4 7.53 1.68 -6.24
N GLU A 5 7.23 0.62 -7.00
CA GLU A 5 6.14 0.64 -7.97
C GLU A 5 4.76 0.61 -7.29
N LEU A 6 4.60 -0.24 -6.26
CA LEU A 6 3.38 -0.35 -5.45
C LEU A 6 2.98 1.02 -4.89
N VAL A 7 3.98 1.74 -4.40
CA VAL A 7 3.81 3.00 -3.71
C VAL A 7 3.59 4.14 -4.67
N SER A 8 4.30 4.18 -5.79
CA SER A 8 4.10 5.20 -6.80
C SER A 8 2.66 5.16 -7.33
N LYS A 9 2.11 3.95 -7.53
CA LYS A 9 0.70 3.75 -7.90
C LYS A 9 -0.26 4.25 -6.81
N LEU A 10 -0.01 3.90 -5.55
CA LEU A 10 -0.85 4.36 -4.44
C LEU A 10 -0.85 5.89 -4.33
N GLN A 11 0.31 6.54 -4.44
CA GLN A 11 0.42 8.00 -4.44
C GLN A 11 -0.32 8.64 -5.61
N ALA A 12 -0.23 8.06 -6.81
CA ALA A 12 -0.95 8.56 -7.97
C ALA A 12 -2.48 8.51 -7.77
N LEU A 13 -3.01 7.44 -7.17
CA LEU A 13 -4.45 7.30 -6.86
C LEU A 13 -4.91 8.27 -5.76
N LEU A 14 -4.06 8.53 -4.76
CA LEU A 14 -4.33 9.53 -3.73
C LEU A 14 -4.34 10.95 -4.31
N HIS A 15 -3.39 11.27 -5.20
CA HIS A 15 -3.27 12.59 -5.80
C HIS A 15 -4.37 12.91 -6.81
N SER A 16 -4.79 11.92 -7.59
CA SER A 16 -5.92 12.03 -8.54
C SER A 16 -7.28 12.09 -7.85
N GLY A 17 -7.38 11.62 -6.60
CA GLY A 17 -8.67 11.47 -5.91
C GLY A 17 -9.49 10.27 -6.39
N ASP A 18 -8.88 9.36 -7.15
CA ASP A 18 -9.53 8.16 -7.68
C ASP A 18 -9.64 7.04 -6.62
N LEU A 19 -8.94 7.17 -5.49
CA LEU A 19 -9.07 6.27 -4.35
C LEU A 19 -10.32 6.62 -3.52
N ARG A 20 -11.34 5.75 -3.58
CA ARG A 20 -12.56 5.87 -2.76
C ARG A 20 -12.60 4.77 -1.70
N ILE A 21 -12.60 5.19 -0.43
CA ILE A 21 -12.72 4.29 0.73
C ILE A 21 -14.13 4.42 1.30
N ALA A 22 -14.84 3.31 1.45
CA ALA A 22 -16.17 3.32 2.05
C ALA A 22 -16.09 3.64 3.55
N ALA A 23 -16.80 4.69 3.99
CA ALA A 23 -16.80 5.12 5.38
C ALA A 23 -17.41 4.09 6.36
N SER A 24 -18.16 3.11 5.84
CA SER A 24 -18.75 2.02 6.62
C SER A 24 -17.77 0.91 6.98
N LEU A 25 -16.53 0.94 6.47
CA LEU A 25 -15.52 -0.06 6.83
C LEU A 25 -15.09 0.14 8.29
N PRO A 26 -14.94 -0.94 9.09
CA PRO A 26 -14.55 -0.84 10.50
C PRO A 26 -13.29 0.00 10.73
N ASP A 27 -12.29 -0.15 9.85
CA ASP A 27 -10.99 0.50 9.97
C ASP A 27 -10.84 1.73 9.06
N ALA A 28 -11.94 2.27 8.50
CA ALA A 28 -11.88 3.40 7.56
C ALA A 28 -11.15 4.62 8.16
N ALA A 29 -11.44 4.95 9.42
CA ALA A 29 -10.82 6.08 10.11
C ALA A 29 -9.33 5.85 10.40
N VAL A 30 -8.96 4.61 10.74
CA VAL A 30 -7.56 4.22 10.99
C VAL A 30 -6.78 4.28 9.68
N LEU A 31 -7.30 3.66 8.61
CA LEU A 31 -6.71 3.73 7.28
C LEU A 31 -6.53 5.17 6.79
N ALA A 32 -7.52 6.03 6.99
CA ALA A 32 -7.41 7.45 6.62
C ALA A 32 -6.27 8.15 7.39
N ARG A 33 -6.10 7.84 8.67
CA ARG A 33 -5.02 8.38 9.49
C ARG A 33 -3.65 7.87 9.05
N GLU A 34 -3.51 6.57 8.82
CA GLU A 34 -2.27 5.98 8.32
C GLU A 34 -1.90 6.55 6.95
N LEU A 35 -2.87 6.73 6.03
CA LEU A 35 -2.63 7.36 4.73
C LEU A 35 -2.18 8.81 4.82
N GLN A 36 -2.66 9.57 5.82
CA GLN A 36 -2.20 10.95 6.07
C GLN A 36 -0.78 11.00 6.62
N ASP A 37 -0.42 10.04 7.45
CA ASP A 37 0.91 9.95 8.07
C ASP A 37 1.93 9.24 7.17
N PHE A 38 1.48 8.53 6.14
CA PHE A 38 2.31 7.79 5.19
C PHE A 38 3.28 8.70 4.43
N ARG A 39 4.58 8.46 4.61
CA ARG A 39 5.64 9.16 3.89
C ARG A 39 6.63 8.21 3.26
N VAL A 40 6.93 8.48 2.01
CA VAL A 40 7.92 7.74 1.22
C VAL A 40 9.21 8.52 1.24
N ARG A 41 10.31 7.84 1.56
CA ARG A 41 11.67 8.36 1.40
C ARG A 41 12.39 7.54 0.35
N PHE A 42 13.14 8.19 -0.53
CA PHE A 42 14.00 7.48 -1.47
C PHE A 42 15.42 7.49 -0.91
N THR A 43 16.08 6.34 -0.95
CA THR A 43 17.52 6.27 -0.68
C THR A 43 18.29 6.90 -1.83
N GLU A 44 19.57 7.22 -1.62
CA GLU A 44 20.45 7.72 -2.68
C GLU A 44 20.56 6.74 -3.87
N ALA A 45 20.37 5.45 -3.62
CA ALA A 45 20.32 4.41 -4.64
C ALA A 45 18.95 4.29 -5.36
N GLY A 46 18.00 5.20 -5.08
CA GLY A 46 16.67 5.23 -5.70
C GLY A 46 15.66 4.23 -5.12
N ASN A 47 15.99 3.52 -4.03
CA ASN A 47 15.07 2.58 -3.42
C ASN A 47 14.07 3.32 -2.52
N ALA A 48 12.78 3.04 -2.70
CA ALA A 48 11.73 3.57 -1.83
C ALA A 48 11.76 2.87 -0.45
N THR A 49 11.79 3.67 0.60
CA THR A 49 11.73 3.30 2.01
C THR A 49 10.50 3.90 2.64
N PHE A 50 9.82 3.08 3.44
CA PHE A 50 8.60 3.41 4.16
C PHE A 50 8.97 3.28 5.62
N ASN A 51 8.99 4.41 6.31
CA ASN A 51 9.17 4.40 7.75
C ASN A 51 7.95 5.11 8.32
N ALA A 52 6.98 4.33 8.81
CA ALA A 52 6.15 4.77 9.92
C ALA A 52 7.04 5.42 10.98
N ARG A 53 6.55 6.51 11.58
CA ARG A 53 7.17 7.03 12.80
C ARG A 53 7.19 5.90 13.85
N GLU A 54 8.19 5.88 14.73
CA GLU A 54 8.18 4.95 15.87
C GLU A 54 6.83 5.01 16.59
N GLY A 55 6.14 3.86 16.68
CA GLY A 55 4.81 3.75 17.27
C GLY A 55 3.62 3.97 16.31
N ALA A 56 3.85 4.21 15.01
CA ALA A 56 2.81 4.24 13.99
C ALA A 56 2.72 2.90 13.24
N HIS A 57 1.51 2.55 12.80
CA HIS A 57 1.22 1.37 12.00
C HIS A 57 1.11 1.77 10.51
N ASP A 58 1.64 0.93 9.62
CA ASP A 58 1.61 1.09 8.15
C ASP A 58 0.93 -0.11 7.46
N ASP A 59 0.37 -1.04 8.24
CA ASP A 59 -0.13 -2.32 7.75
C ASP A 59 -1.39 -2.18 6.89
N LEU A 60 -2.31 -1.26 7.23
CA LEU A 60 -3.47 -1.01 6.37
C LEU A 60 -3.07 -0.32 5.07
N VAL A 61 -2.10 0.59 5.11
CA VAL A 61 -1.54 1.21 3.90
C VAL A 61 -0.85 0.18 3.01
N LEU A 62 -0.11 -0.76 3.62
CA LEU A 62 0.55 -1.83 2.89
C LEU A 62 -0.48 -2.79 2.26
N ALA A 63 -1.52 -3.16 3.02
CA ALA A 63 -2.62 -4.00 2.53
C ALA A 63 -3.34 -3.33 1.35
N LEU A 64 -3.60 -2.02 1.45
CA LEU A 64 -4.20 -1.25 0.37
C LEU A 64 -3.28 -1.20 -0.87
N ALA A 65 -1.99 -0.98 -0.70
CA ALA A 65 -1.03 -0.97 -1.80
C ALA A 65 -0.99 -2.31 -2.56
N LEU A 66 -1.09 -3.43 -1.84
CA LEU A 66 -1.19 -4.76 -2.43
C LEU A 66 -2.51 -4.95 -3.19
N ALA A 67 -3.63 -4.49 -2.63
CA ALA A 67 -4.94 -4.55 -3.29
C ALA A 67 -4.95 -3.74 -4.61
N VAL A 68 -4.46 -2.50 -4.57
CA VAL A 68 -4.31 -1.63 -5.75
C VAL A 68 -3.44 -2.29 -6.81
N PHE A 69 -2.34 -2.91 -6.40
CA PHE A 69 -1.47 -3.63 -7.34
C PHE A 69 -2.19 -4.80 -7.98
N GLY A 70 -2.90 -5.62 -7.19
CA GLY A 70 -3.72 -6.72 -7.68
C GLY A 70 -4.73 -6.27 -8.73
N LEU A 71 -5.42 -5.15 -8.49
CA LEU A 71 -6.36 -4.54 -9.45
C LEU A 71 -5.69 -4.04 -10.74
N SER A 72 -4.42 -3.64 -10.65
CA SER A 72 -3.68 -3.14 -11.82
C SER A 72 -3.11 -4.25 -12.71
N ARG A 73 -3.26 -5.52 -12.32
CA ARG A 73 -2.78 -6.65 -13.12
C ARG A 73 -3.78 -6.94 -14.25
N PRO A 74 -3.30 -7.31 -15.46
CA PRO A 74 -4.18 -7.74 -16.55
C PRO A 74 -4.87 -9.07 -16.26
N GLU A 75 -4.23 -9.95 -15.48
CA GLU A 75 -4.78 -11.24 -15.07
C GLU A 75 -4.88 -11.32 -13.54
N PRO A 76 -6.07 -11.68 -13.00
CA PRO A 76 -6.25 -11.96 -11.58
C PRO A 76 -5.37 -13.13 -11.15
N VAL A 77 -4.77 -13.04 -9.96
CA VAL A 77 -4.17 -14.20 -9.30
C VAL A 77 -5.25 -14.82 -8.44
N ASP A 78 -5.81 -15.94 -8.89
CA ASP A 78 -6.83 -16.70 -8.16
C ASP A 78 -6.22 -17.76 -7.23
N THR A 79 -4.94 -18.11 -7.45
CA THR A 79 -4.24 -19.15 -6.71
C THR A 79 -2.82 -18.70 -6.33
N VAL A 80 -2.55 -18.69 -5.02
CA VAL A 80 -1.21 -18.51 -4.47
C VAL A 80 -0.80 -19.83 -3.82
N ARG A 81 0.14 -20.55 -4.43
CA ARG A 81 0.75 -21.72 -3.78
C ARG A 81 1.71 -21.23 -2.71
N VAL A 82 1.35 -21.47 -1.45
CA VAL A 82 2.20 -21.20 -0.29
C VAL A 82 2.79 -22.53 0.15
N GLU A 83 4.08 -22.71 -0.07
CA GLU A 83 4.84 -23.83 0.49
C GLU A 83 5.66 -23.31 1.67
N TRP A 84 5.39 -23.84 2.85
CA TRP A 84 6.18 -23.53 4.04
C TRP A 84 7.46 -24.36 3.99
N ALA A 85 8.62 -23.70 3.91
CA ALA A 85 9.89 -24.36 4.15
C ALA A 85 9.92 -24.83 5.62
N ARG A 86 10.22 -26.11 5.83
CA ARG A 86 10.41 -26.70 7.16
C ARG A 86 11.81 -26.43 7.69
#